data_AF-A0A512UGD1-F1
#
_entry.id   AF-A0A512UGD1-F1
#
_cell.length_a   1.000
_cell.length_b   1.000
_cell.length_c   1.000
_cell.angle_alpha   90.00
_cell.angle_beta   90.00
_cell.angle_gamma   90.00
#
_symmetry.space_group_name_H-M   'P 1'
#
loop_
_entity.id
_entity.type
_entity.pdbx_description
1 polymer ?
#
loop_
_entity_poly.entity_id
_entity_poly.type
_entity_poly.pdbx_seq_one_letter_code
_entity_poly.pdbx_strand_id
1 'polypeptide(L)'
;MTETNQKRRKLRSSDSSTKNASLLYNFDNVNQLLHKDGRIRLDFNGSCSAETKYEYFGKSSWDTPDTLKKTLDIRHEETLLPRRRTKNIIDPLPDDVYGAFHRRMKKDEKSRTLTDRARMYFEMDNLKSSLELLQQHDWNKHLPHLTMIKDRNDIDELLWKRNATIQEIEKTLAKFSNWEARCADLSTDMKRFESSHNMALLDEDDDDSDESILRDSLDQLAKKRKQQRIKRYGRPMKIFLGNGHHIRYDPYLTPTVAVEEDSS
;
A
#
# COMPACT_ATOMS: atom_id res chain seq x y z
N MET A 1 -58.64 26.74 18.93
CA MET A 1 -57.17 26.86 18.99
C MET A 1 -56.60 25.48 19.26
N THR A 2 -56.12 24.80 18.23
CA THR A 2 -55.55 23.45 18.35
C THR A 2 -54.21 23.43 17.63
N GLU A 3 -53.14 23.28 18.41
CA GLU A 3 -51.77 23.21 17.96
C GLU A 3 -51.52 21.93 17.13
N THR A 4 -51.00 22.08 15.91
CA THR A 4 -50.55 20.96 15.09
C THR A 4 -49.11 20.60 15.45
N ASN A 5 -48.96 19.48 16.16
CA ASN A 5 -47.69 18.85 16.49
C ASN A 5 -46.98 18.33 15.22
N GLN A 6 -46.01 19.09 14.70
CA GLN A 6 -45.21 18.68 13.54
C GLN A 6 -44.26 17.53 13.93
N LYS A 7 -44.65 16.30 13.56
CA LYS A 7 -43.77 15.12 13.56
C LYS A 7 -42.57 15.39 12.64
N ARG A 8 -41.40 15.69 13.23
CA ARG A 8 -40.11 15.69 12.52
C ARG A 8 -39.87 14.29 11.98
N ARG A 9 -39.92 14.13 10.65
CA ARG A 9 -39.49 12.93 9.92
C ARG A 9 -38.05 12.62 10.31
N LYS A 10 -37.83 11.60 11.16
CA LYS A 10 -36.52 11.00 11.33
C LYS A 10 -36.28 10.08 10.13
N LEU A 11 -35.32 10.46 9.30
CA LEU A 11 -34.79 9.63 8.23
C LEU A 11 -34.03 8.47 8.88
N ARG A 12 -34.74 7.39 9.20
CA ARG A 12 -34.15 6.09 9.50
C ARG A 12 -34.79 5.11 8.56
N SER A 13 -34.03 4.71 7.54
CA SER A 13 -34.34 3.55 6.72
C SER A 13 -34.44 2.33 7.65
N SER A 14 -35.67 1.94 7.99
CA SER A 14 -35.93 0.65 8.60
C SER A 14 -35.89 -0.40 7.49
N ASP A 15 -34.70 -0.67 6.97
CA ASP A 15 -34.52 -1.80 6.06
C ASP A 15 -34.48 -3.07 6.90
N SER A 16 -35.51 -3.91 6.80
CA SER A 16 -35.53 -5.22 7.46
C SER A 16 -34.40 -6.16 6.98
N SER A 17 -33.71 -5.78 5.90
CA SER A 17 -32.52 -6.43 5.35
C SER A 17 -31.28 -6.29 6.26
N THR A 18 -31.21 -5.28 7.14
CA THR A 18 -30.03 -5.05 7.98
C THR A 18 -29.89 -6.02 9.16
N LYS A 19 -30.83 -6.95 9.37
CA LYS A 19 -30.69 -7.99 10.41
C LYS A 19 -29.48 -8.91 10.15
N ASN A 20 -29.05 -9.00 8.89
CA ASN A 20 -27.88 -9.78 8.48
C ASN A 20 -26.63 -8.90 8.30
N ALA A 21 -26.73 -7.58 8.45
CA ALA A 21 -25.59 -6.66 8.29
C ALA A 21 -24.56 -6.78 9.42
N SER A 22 -24.88 -7.52 10.50
CA SER A 22 -23.95 -7.85 11.58
C SER A 22 -23.14 -9.12 11.33
N LEU A 23 -23.43 -9.89 10.27
CA LEU A 23 -22.71 -11.14 9.99
C LEU A 23 -21.38 -10.81 9.28
N LEU A 24 -20.27 -11.31 9.83
CA LEU A 24 -18.93 -11.01 9.31
C LEU A 24 -18.63 -11.74 7.99
N TYR A 25 -19.13 -12.96 7.79
CA TYR A 25 -18.83 -13.74 6.58
C TYR A 25 -20.06 -14.24 5.84
N ASN A 26 -20.07 -13.97 4.54
CA ASN A 26 -21.06 -14.46 3.58
C ASN A 26 -20.34 -15.14 2.40
N PHE A 27 -20.10 -16.44 2.51
CA PHE A 27 -19.42 -17.22 1.48
C PHE A 27 -20.28 -17.49 0.24
N ASP A 28 -21.59 -17.25 0.31
CA ASP A 28 -22.52 -17.47 -0.80
C ASP A 28 -22.51 -16.32 -1.80
N ASN A 29 -22.22 -15.09 -1.36
CA ASN A 29 -22.13 -13.90 -2.21
C ASN A 29 -20.71 -13.64 -2.74
N VAL A 30 -19.69 -14.30 -2.17
CA VAL A 30 -18.30 -14.12 -2.59
C VAL A 30 -17.96 -15.09 -3.71
N ASN A 31 -17.05 -14.69 -4.61
CA ASN A 31 -16.58 -15.51 -5.71
C ASN A 31 -16.15 -16.91 -5.22
N GLN A 32 -16.81 -17.96 -5.71
CA GLN A 32 -16.56 -19.34 -5.33
C GLN A 32 -15.10 -19.77 -5.54
N LEU A 33 -14.38 -19.15 -6.48
CA LEU A 33 -12.97 -19.43 -6.74
C LEU A 33 -12.05 -19.05 -5.57
N LEU A 34 -12.42 -18.04 -4.77
CA LEU A 34 -11.59 -17.55 -3.65
C LEU A 34 -11.62 -18.48 -2.44
N HIS A 35 -12.73 -19.20 -2.24
CA HIS A 35 -12.93 -20.05 -1.05
C HIS A 35 -12.85 -21.55 -1.32
N LYS A 36 -12.88 -21.97 -2.59
CA LYS A 36 -12.76 -23.38 -2.98
C LYS A 36 -11.38 -23.75 -3.52
N ASP A 37 -10.38 -22.88 -3.34
CA ASP A 37 -9.02 -23.02 -3.90
C ASP A 37 -9.04 -23.44 -5.38
N GLY A 38 -9.97 -22.87 -6.13
CA GLY A 38 -10.17 -23.21 -7.53
C GLY A 38 -8.94 -22.84 -8.33
N ARG A 39 -8.37 -23.80 -9.07
CA ARG A 39 -7.20 -23.53 -9.92
C ARG A 39 -7.55 -22.48 -10.97
N ILE A 40 -6.99 -21.28 -10.84
CA ILE A 40 -7.10 -20.22 -11.84
C ILE A 40 -6.34 -20.69 -13.08
N ARG A 41 -7.03 -20.81 -14.21
CA ARG A 41 -6.44 -21.08 -15.52
C ARG A 41 -6.76 -19.91 -16.44
N LEU A 42 -5.74 -19.43 -17.14
CA LEU A 42 -5.92 -18.49 -18.24
C LEU A 42 -6.27 -19.31 -19.47
N ASP A 43 -7.49 -19.15 -19.98
CA ASP A 43 -7.94 -19.87 -21.16
C ASP A 43 -7.56 -19.07 -22.41
N PHE A 44 -6.45 -19.44 -23.05
CA PHE A 44 -5.91 -18.72 -24.21
C PHE A 44 -6.55 -19.15 -25.54
N ASN A 45 -7.35 -20.22 -25.55
CA ASN A 45 -7.91 -20.82 -26.77
C ASN A 45 -9.45 -20.80 -26.82
N GLY A 46 -10.13 -20.27 -25.80
CA GLY A 46 -11.58 -20.22 -25.74
C GLY A 46 -12.14 -18.98 -26.43
N SER A 47 -12.96 -19.16 -27.48
CA SER A 47 -13.95 -18.16 -27.89
C SER A 47 -14.81 -17.84 -26.67
N CYS A 48 -14.58 -16.68 -26.07
CA CYS A 48 -15.23 -16.25 -24.84
C CYS A 48 -16.76 -16.29 -25.03
N SER A 49 -17.43 -17.31 -24.50
CA SER A 49 -18.90 -17.31 -24.41
C SER A 49 -19.27 -16.10 -23.57
N ALA A 50 -20.04 -15.18 -24.14
CA ALA A 50 -20.42 -13.89 -23.57
C ALA A 50 -21.27 -13.95 -22.28
N GLU A 51 -21.23 -15.06 -21.55
CA GLU A 51 -21.78 -15.22 -20.21
C GLU A 51 -20.63 -15.21 -19.20
N THR A 52 -19.94 -14.07 -19.11
CA THR A 52 -19.02 -13.83 -18.01
C THR A 52 -19.83 -13.77 -16.72
N LYS A 53 -19.71 -14.82 -15.89
CA LYS A 53 -20.23 -14.91 -14.51
C LYS A 53 -19.70 -13.80 -13.56
N TYR A 54 -18.91 -12.88 -14.09
CA TYR A 54 -18.25 -11.75 -13.42
C TYR A 54 -18.65 -10.39 -14.02
N GLU A 55 -19.89 -10.26 -14.53
CA GLU A 55 -20.46 -8.96 -14.95
C GLU A 55 -20.77 -7.99 -13.78
N TYR A 56 -20.33 -8.28 -12.56
CA TYR A 56 -20.68 -7.50 -11.36
C TYR A 56 -19.94 -6.15 -11.25
N PHE A 57 -18.85 -5.96 -11.99
CA PHE A 57 -18.22 -4.66 -12.14
C PHE A 57 -18.33 -4.25 -13.60
N GLY A 58 -19.45 -3.59 -13.88
CA GLY A 58 -19.85 -3.16 -15.21
C GLY A 58 -18.71 -2.52 -15.99
N LYS A 59 -18.84 -2.62 -17.31
CA LYS A 59 -18.00 -2.14 -18.42
C LYS A 59 -17.53 -0.67 -18.36
N SER A 60 -17.54 -0.01 -17.20
CA SER A 60 -17.22 1.40 -16.99
C SER A 60 -15.87 1.67 -16.29
N SER A 61 -15.11 0.65 -15.86
CA SER A 61 -13.85 0.90 -15.13
C SER A 61 -12.55 0.58 -15.89
N TRP A 62 -12.64 0.01 -17.10
CA TRP A 62 -11.46 -0.36 -17.89
C TRP A 62 -11.24 0.55 -19.10
N ASP A 63 -12.19 1.42 -19.42
CA ASP A 63 -11.93 2.54 -20.30
C ASP A 63 -11.06 3.51 -19.51
N THR A 64 -9.75 3.38 -19.65
CA THR A 64 -8.87 4.52 -19.40
C THR A 64 -9.44 5.65 -20.25
N PRO A 65 -9.86 6.78 -19.65
CA PRO A 65 -10.37 7.89 -20.44
C PRO A 65 -9.34 8.15 -21.51
N ASP A 66 -9.77 8.07 -22.77
CA ASP A 66 -8.91 8.31 -23.92
C ASP A 66 -8.36 9.73 -23.73
N THR A 67 -7.16 9.78 -23.16
CA THR A 67 -6.50 11.03 -22.84
C THR A 67 -6.11 11.55 -24.20
N LEU A 68 -7.01 12.33 -24.78
CA LEU A 68 -6.79 13.10 -25.99
C LEU A 68 -5.38 13.65 -25.85
N LYS A 69 -4.43 13.05 -26.60
CA LYS A 69 -3.04 13.48 -26.66
C LYS A 69 -3.05 14.80 -27.41
N LYS A 70 -3.58 15.83 -26.75
CA LYS A 70 -3.45 17.20 -27.18
C LYS A 70 -1.96 17.45 -27.06
N THR A 71 -1.29 17.45 -28.20
CA THR A 71 0.05 18.01 -28.33
C THR A 71 -0.10 19.48 -27.98
N LEU A 72 -0.04 19.78 -26.68
CA LEU A 72 0.08 21.15 -26.22
C LEU A 72 1.41 21.61 -26.79
N ASP A 73 1.34 22.60 -27.67
CA ASP A 73 2.51 23.28 -28.23
C ASP A 73 3.09 24.15 -27.10
N ILE A 74 3.69 23.48 -26.11
CA ILE A 74 4.30 24.11 -24.94
C ILE A 74 5.63 24.67 -25.44
N ARG A 75 5.61 25.95 -25.81
CA ARG A 75 6.83 26.72 -26.03
C ARG A 75 7.53 26.87 -24.69
N HIS A 76 8.53 26.03 -24.46
CA HIS A 76 9.48 26.23 -23.37
C HIS A 76 10.36 27.44 -23.73
N GLU A 77 9.94 28.63 -23.30
CA GLU A 77 10.89 29.74 -23.19
C GLU A 77 11.75 29.48 -21.95
N GLU A 78 13.03 29.22 -22.17
CA GLU A 78 14.04 29.22 -21.11
C GLU A 78 14.27 30.65 -20.62
N THR A 79 13.30 31.19 -19.88
CA THR A 79 13.52 32.41 -19.13
C THR A 79 14.46 32.06 -17.99
N LEU A 80 15.73 32.45 -18.10
CA LEU A 80 16.68 32.40 -16.99
C LEU A 80 16.06 33.15 -15.82
N LEU A 81 15.64 32.41 -14.79
CA LEU A 81 15.06 32.99 -13.60
C LEU A 81 16.06 34.03 -13.06
N PRO A 82 15.60 35.26 -12.76
CA PRO A 82 16.48 36.29 -12.24
C PRO A 82 17.20 35.71 -11.02
N ARG A 83 18.54 35.70 -11.08
CA ARG A 83 19.41 35.25 -9.99
C ARG A 83 18.89 35.87 -8.70
N ARG A 84 18.45 35.04 -7.74
CA ARG A 84 17.89 35.49 -6.46
C ARG A 84 18.85 36.51 -5.86
N ARG A 85 18.44 37.78 -5.84
CA ARG A 85 19.16 38.81 -5.09
C ARG A 85 18.90 38.48 -3.62
N THR A 86 19.91 37.97 -2.93
CA THR A 86 19.95 37.86 -1.47
C THR A 86 20.00 39.27 -0.88
N LYS A 87 18.87 39.98 -0.93
CA LYS A 87 18.69 41.23 -0.19
C LYS A 87 17.50 41.02 0.72
N ASN A 88 17.76 40.62 1.96
CA ASN A 88 16.94 40.84 3.17
C ASN A 88 15.45 41.14 2.94
N ILE A 89 14.76 40.32 2.13
CA ILE A 89 13.32 40.39 1.97
C ILE A 89 12.83 39.51 3.11
N ILE A 90 12.37 40.18 4.17
CA ILE A 90 11.64 39.53 5.26
C ILE A 90 10.52 38.75 4.59
N ASP A 91 10.47 37.45 4.89
CA ASP A 91 9.47 36.55 4.32
C ASP A 91 8.08 37.16 4.55
N PRO A 92 7.30 37.45 3.49
CA PRO A 92 5.94 37.94 3.66
C PRO A 92 5.02 36.93 4.35
N LEU A 93 5.43 35.68 4.51
CA LEU A 93 4.67 34.62 5.16
C LEU A 93 5.53 33.80 6.14
N PRO A 94 5.85 34.34 7.33
CA PRO A 94 6.66 33.61 8.30
C PRO A 94 5.90 32.41 8.90
N ASP A 95 6.57 31.26 8.92
CA ASP A 95 6.03 29.98 9.42
C ASP A 95 5.58 30.02 10.90
N ASP A 96 6.14 30.94 11.69
CA ASP A 96 5.81 31.12 13.12
C ASP A 96 4.31 31.36 13.36
N VAL A 97 3.63 32.03 12.42
CA VAL A 97 2.19 32.32 12.48
C VAL A 97 1.38 31.01 12.41
N TYR A 98 1.90 30.00 11.72
CA TYR A 98 1.25 28.69 11.53
C TYR A 98 1.69 27.64 12.55
N GLY A 99 2.72 27.92 13.37
CA GLY A 99 3.25 26.97 14.34
C GLY A 99 2.18 26.45 15.32
N ALA A 100 1.27 27.31 15.79
CA ALA A 100 0.16 26.91 16.67
C ALA A 100 -0.83 25.97 15.96
N PHE A 101 -1.16 26.26 14.70
CA PHE A 101 -2.03 25.43 13.88
C PHE A 101 -1.39 24.07 13.58
N HIS A 102 -0.12 24.04 13.16
CA HIS A 102 0.62 22.81 12.89
C HIS A 102 0.74 21.93 14.14
N ARG A 103 1.02 22.51 15.31
CA ARG A 103 1.05 21.76 16.58
C ARG A 103 -0.31 21.14 16.90
N ARG A 104 -1.40 21.88 16.69
CA ARG A 104 -2.76 21.38 16.89
C ARG A 104 -3.09 20.24 15.91
N MET A 105 -2.83 20.43 14.62
CA MET A 105 -3.08 19.41 13.59
C MET A 105 -2.26 18.14 13.84
N LYS A 106 -0.97 18.28 14.17
CA LYS A 106 -0.10 17.15 14.54
C LYS A 106 -0.63 16.39 15.75
N LYS A 107 -1.17 17.10 16.76
CA LYS A 107 -1.81 16.47 17.92
C LYS A 107 -3.09 15.73 17.54
N ASP A 108 -3.94 16.33 16.72
CA ASP A 108 -5.20 15.72 16.28
C ASP A 108 -4.95 14.48 15.41
N GLU A 109 -3.99 14.54 14.49
CA GLU A 109 -3.56 13.39 13.69
C GLU A 109 -3.02 12.26 14.56
N LYS A 110 -2.15 12.58 15.53
CA LYS A 110 -1.65 11.59 16.50
C LYS A 110 -2.77 10.97 17.33
N SER A 111 -3.77 11.76 17.72
CA SER A 111 -4.92 11.25 18.45
C SER A 111 -5.76 10.30 17.59
N ARG A 112 -6.04 10.66 16.34
CA ARG A 112 -6.83 9.84 15.41
C ARG A 112 -6.15 8.52 15.09
N THR A 113 -4.85 8.57 14.77
CA THR A 113 -4.05 7.37 14.51
C THR A 113 -3.98 6.44 15.72
N LEU A 114 -3.90 6.99 16.95
CA LEU A 114 -3.96 6.19 18.17
C LEU A 114 -5.32 5.53 18.36
N THR A 115 -6.42 6.26 18.15
CA THR A 115 -7.76 5.70 18.27
C THR A 115 -8.03 4.62 17.23
N ASP A 116 -7.56 4.80 16.00
CA ASP A 116 -7.71 3.81 14.94
C ASP A 116 -6.88 2.55 15.26
N ARG A 117 -5.65 2.72 15.75
CA ARG A 117 -4.82 1.61 16.22
C ARG A 117 -5.50 0.84 17.35
N ALA A 118 -6.03 1.53 18.35
CA ALA A 118 -6.72 0.91 19.48
C ALA A 118 -7.98 0.14 19.03
N ARG A 119 -8.77 0.70 18.11
CA ARG A 119 -9.92 0.02 17.52
C ARG A 119 -9.49 -1.25 16.79
N MET A 120 -8.42 -1.17 16.00
CA MET A 120 -7.92 -2.33 15.27
C MET A 120 -7.45 -3.44 16.20
N TYR A 121 -6.72 -3.14 17.28
CA TYR A 121 -6.37 -4.16 18.29
C TYR A 121 -7.60 -4.82 18.91
N PHE A 122 -8.61 -4.01 19.27
CA PHE A 122 -9.87 -4.53 19.81
C PHE A 122 -10.61 -5.44 18.83
N GLU A 123 -10.66 -5.07 17.55
CA GLU A 123 -11.25 -5.92 16.50
C GLU A 123 -10.47 -7.24 16.34
N MET A 124 -9.14 -7.20 16.38
CA MET A 124 -8.32 -8.40 16.27
C MET A 124 -8.48 -9.33 17.49
N ASP A 125 -8.58 -8.79 18.69
CA ASP A 125 -8.82 -9.60 19.88
C ASP A 125 -10.22 -10.23 19.86
N ASN A 126 -11.24 -9.51 19.38
CA ASN A 126 -12.56 -10.10 19.14
C ASN A 126 -12.51 -11.25 18.11
N LEU A 127 -11.71 -11.12 17.05
CA LEU A 127 -11.51 -12.18 16.07
C LEU A 127 -10.80 -13.41 16.68
N LYS A 128 -9.80 -13.20 17.55
CA LYS A 128 -9.14 -14.30 18.29
C LYS A 128 -10.14 -15.02 19.20
N SER A 129 -10.94 -14.29 19.98
CA SER A 129 -11.98 -14.90 20.81
C SER A 129 -13.01 -15.66 19.98
N SER A 130 -13.39 -15.12 18.82
CA SER A 130 -14.31 -15.80 17.89
C SER A 130 -13.69 -17.10 17.33
N LEU A 131 -12.39 -17.10 17.03
CA LEU A 131 -11.66 -18.29 16.60
C LEU A 131 -11.64 -19.37 17.69
N GLU A 132 -11.36 -18.99 18.94
CA GLU A 132 -11.38 -19.90 20.09
C GLU A 132 -12.77 -20.54 20.26
N LEU A 133 -13.85 -19.76 20.17
CA LEU A 133 -15.22 -20.26 20.24
C LEU A 133 -15.56 -21.24 19.11
N LEU A 134 -15.01 -21.03 17.91
CA LEU A 134 -15.18 -21.95 16.79
C LEU A 134 -14.38 -23.25 16.93
N GLN A 135 -13.32 -23.26 17.74
CA GLN A 135 -12.51 -24.44 18.02
C GLN A 135 -13.08 -25.30 19.16
N GLN A 136 -13.91 -24.72 20.03
CA GLN A 136 -14.60 -25.43 21.12
C GLN A 136 -15.63 -26.45 20.62
N HIS A 137 -16.06 -27.36 21.50
CA HIS A 137 -17.02 -28.43 21.17
C HIS A 137 -18.41 -27.90 20.81
N ASP A 138 -18.82 -26.73 21.32
CA ASP A 138 -20.13 -26.10 21.09
C ASP A 138 -20.13 -25.06 19.95
N TRP A 139 -19.16 -25.14 19.04
CA TRP A 139 -18.98 -24.24 17.89
C TRP A 139 -20.25 -23.97 17.07
N ASN A 140 -21.16 -24.95 16.96
CA ASN A 140 -22.40 -24.82 16.19
C ASN A 140 -23.35 -23.73 16.72
N LYS A 141 -23.22 -23.34 18.00
CA LYS A 141 -24.00 -22.22 18.56
C LYS A 141 -23.45 -20.86 18.16
N HIS A 142 -22.13 -20.78 17.98
CA HIS A 142 -21.41 -19.53 17.73
C HIS A 142 -21.27 -19.24 16.24
N LEU A 143 -21.14 -20.27 15.39
CA LEU A 143 -20.99 -20.13 13.95
C LEU A 143 -22.10 -19.30 13.26
N PRO A 144 -23.40 -19.43 13.60
CA PRO A 144 -24.46 -18.62 13.00
C PRO A 144 -24.41 -17.13 13.37
N HIS A 145 -23.71 -16.75 14.44
CA HIS A 145 -23.50 -15.34 14.80
C HIS A 145 -22.42 -14.68 13.95
N LEU A 146 -21.49 -15.49 13.44
CA LEU A 146 -20.36 -15.02 12.65
C LEU A 146 -20.63 -15.14 11.15
N THR A 147 -21.39 -16.16 10.74
CA THR A 147 -21.59 -16.52 9.34
C THR A 147 -23.03 -16.68 8.93
N MET A 148 -23.29 -16.34 7.68
CA MET A 148 -24.57 -16.62 7.07
C MET A 148 -24.68 -18.11 6.74
N ILE A 149 -25.56 -18.80 7.45
CA ILE A 149 -25.92 -20.21 7.23
C ILE A 149 -27.31 -20.26 6.60
N LYS A 150 -27.50 -21.10 5.60
CA LYS A 150 -28.80 -21.30 4.94
C LYS A 150 -29.63 -22.30 5.74
N ASP A 151 -29.10 -23.50 5.96
CA ASP A 151 -29.79 -24.56 6.69
C ASP A 151 -29.01 -25.01 7.93
N ARG A 152 -29.61 -24.84 9.10
CA ARG A 152 -29.00 -25.23 10.40
C ARG A 152 -28.99 -26.74 10.66
N ASN A 153 -29.74 -27.50 9.86
CA ASN A 153 -29.81 -28.95 9.98
C ASN A 153 -28.83 -29.66 9.03
N ASP A 154 -28.23 -28.93 8.08
CA ASP A 154 -27.22 -29.46 7.18
C ASP A 154 -25.84 -29.44 7.86
N ILE A 155 -25.40 -30.62 8.31
CA ILE A 155 -24.13 -30.79 9.02
C ILE A 155 -22.94 -30.53 8.07
N ASP A 156 -23.07 -30.87 6.79
CA ASP A 156 -21.99 -30.70 5.82
C ASP A 156 -21.80 -29.21 5.47
N GLU A 157 -22.90 -28.45 5.32
CA GLU A 157 -22.85 -26.99 5.16
C GLU A 157 -22.16 -26.35 6.36
N LEU A 158 -22.56 -26.72 7.58
CA LEU A 158 -22.01 -26.20 8.83
C LEU A 158 -20.50 -26.46 8.95
N LEU A 159 -20.06 -27.69 8.67
CA LEU A 159 -18.65 -28.06 8.74
C LEU A 159 -17.81 -27.33 7.69
N TRP A 160 -18.30 -27.25 6.45
CA TRP A 160 -17.59 -26.52 5.38
C TRP A 160 -17.47 -25.04 5.72
N LYS A 161 -18.57 -24.39 6.13
CA LYS A 161 -18.57 -22.97 6.51
C LYS A 161 -17.70 -22.73 7.74
N ARG A 162 -17.71 -23.60 8.75
CA ARG A 162 -16.78 -23.53 9.89
C ARG A 162 -15.33 -23.51 9.43
N ASN A 163 -14.93 -24.46 8.59
CA ASN A 163 -13.55 -24.52 8.11
C ASN A 163 -13.19 -23.27 7.29
N ALA A 164 -14.09 -22.81 6.42
CA ALA A 164 -13.88 -21.58 5.66
C ALA A 164 -13.72 -20.34 6.55
N THR A 165 -14.49 -20.25 7.65
CA THR A 165 -14.36 -19.14 8.62
C THR A 165 -13.07 -19.16 9.38
N ILE A 166 -12.66 -20.33 9.85
CA ILE A 166 -11.42 -20.52 10.61
C ILE A 166 -10.26 -20.06 9.73
N GLN A 167 -10.22 -20.54 8.47
CA GLN A 167 -9.20 -20.14 7.52
C GLN A 167 -9.19 -18.64 7.24
N GLU A 168 -10.36 -18.01 7.09
CA GLU A 168 -10.42 -16.57 6.83
C GLU A 168 -9.97 -15.76 8.05
N ILE A 169 -10.40 -16.14 9.26
CA ILE A 169 -9.95 -15.51 10.50
C ILE A 169 -8.43 -15.66 10.64
N GLU A 170 -7.87 -16.86 10.44
CA GLU A 170 -6.43 -17.09 10.48
C GLU A 170 -5.67 -16.25 9.45
N LYS A 171 -6.19 -16.13 8.23
CA LYS A 171 -5.62 -15.24 7.20
C LYS A 171 -5.63 -13.78 7.64
N THR A 172 -6.72 -13.30 8.26
CA THR A 172 -6.78 -11.91 8.76
C THR A 172 -5.80 -11.68 9.91
N LEU A 173 -5.67 -12.62 10.86
CA LEU A 173 -4.69 -12.56 11.95
C LEU A 173 -3.25 -12.60 11.44
N ALA A 174 -2.95 -13.42 10.43
CA ALA A 174 -1.64 -13.46 9.81
C ALA A 174 -1.28 -12.13 9.12
N LYS A 175 -2.24 -11.51 8.41
CA LYS A 175 -2.07 -10.17 7.83
C LYS A 175 -1.79 -9.12 8.91
N PHE A 176 -2.49 -9.19 10.04
CA PHE A 176 -2.28 -8.29 11.17
C PHE A 176 -0.90 -8.46 11.80
N SER A 177 -0.45 -9.70 12.03
CA SER A 177 0.89 -9.98 12.54
C SER A 177 2.00 -9.44 11.62
N ASN A 178 1.85 -9.61 10.30
CA ASN A 178 2.76 -9.01 9.32
C ASN A 178 2.74 -7.47 9.39
N TRP A 179 1.55 -6.86 9.46
CA TRP A 179 1.43 -5.42 9.64
C TRP A 179 2.14 -4.93 10.92
N GLU A 180 1.98 -5.64 12.04
CA GLU A 180 2.63 -5.30 13.30
C GLU A 180 4.16 -5.37 13.20
N ALA A 181 4.68 -6.42 12.56
CA ALA A 181 6.11 -6.55 12.27
C ALA A 181 6.64 -5.37 11.44
N ARG A 182 5.95 -5.01 10.34
CA ARG A 182 6.33 -3.86 9.51
C ARG A 182 6.27 -2.53 10.27
N CYS A 183 5.28 -2.36 11.13
CA CYS A 183 5.20 -1.16 11.97
C CYS A 183 6.33 -1.11 13.02
N ALA A 184 6.72 -2.26 13.57
CA ALA A 184 7.86 -2.35 14.48
C ALA A 184 9.16 -1.99 13.75
N ASP A 185 9.40 -2.55 12.57
CA ASP A 185 10.56 -2.25 11.74
C ASP A 185 10.63 -0.76 11.41
N LEU A 186 9.52 -0.18 10.94
CA LEU A 186 9.44 1.26 10.64
C LEU A 186 9.73 2.12 11.88
N SER A 187 9.22 1.72 13.05
CA SER A 187 9.51 2.42 14.32
C SER A 187 10.99 2.34 14.69
N THR A 188 11.64 1.19 14.46
CA THR A 188 13.09 1.06 14.69
C THR A 188 13.90 1.89 13.70
N ASP A 189 13.49 1.96 12.44
CA ASP A 189 14.15 2.78 11.42
C ASP A 189 13.97 4.27 11.70
N MET A 190 12.80 4.71 12.14
CA MET A 190 12.56 6.08 12.61
C MET A 190 13.49 6.42 13.78
N LYS A 191 13.61 5.56 14.79
CA LYS A 191 14.52 5.78 15.93
C LYS A 191 15.98 5.81 15.50
N ARG A 192 16.39 4.96 14.57
CA ARG A 192 17.75 4.97 14.00
C ARG A 192 18.01 6.27 13.25
N PHE A 193 17.06 6.73 12.45
CA PHE A 193 17.16 8.00 11.75
C PHE A 193 17.25 9.18 12.73
N GLU A 194 16.37 9.25 13.73
CA GLU A 194 16.42 10.28 14.78
C GLU A 194 17.75 10.24 15.55
N SER A 195 18.28 9.04 15.86
CA SER A 195 19.57 8.89 16.54
C SER A 195 20.74 9.31 15.65
N SER A 196 20.69 8.98 14.36
CA SER A 196 21.70 9.39 13.38
C SER A 196 21.65 10.90 13.11
N HIS A 197 20.47 11.50 13.08
CA HIS A 197 20.30 12.94 12.90
C HIS A 197 20.76 13.72 14.14
N ASN A 198 20.46 13.22 15.34
CA ASN A 198 21.00 13.79 16.59
C ASN A 198 22.52 13.62 16.72
N MET A 199 23.11 12.56 16.17
CA MET A 199 24.58 12.41 16.09
C MET A 199 25.20 13.34 15.05
N ALA A 200 24.54 13.55 13.90
CA ALA A 200 25.01 14.47 12.86
C ALA A 200 24.96 15.94 13.32
N LEU A 201 23.98 16.32 14.16
CA LEU A 201 23.92 17.65 14.79
C LEU A 201 25.04 17.91 15.84
N LEU A 202 25.73 16.86 16.29
CA LEU A 202 26.90 16.98 17.18
C LEU A 202 28.24 16.98 16.42
N ASP A 203 28.20 16.76 15.09
CA ASP A 203 29.37 16.69 14.19
C ASP A 203 29.24 17.71 13.05
N GLU A 204 28.55 18.84 13.29
CA GLU A 204 28.40 19.98 12.37
C GLU A 204 29.73 20.75 12.20
N ASP A 205 30.73 20.09 11.64
CA ASP A 205 31.88 20.69 10.96
C ASP A 205 32.07 20.05 9.55
N ASP A 206 31.05 19.41 8.98
CA ASP A 206 31.10 18.83 7.61
C ASP A 206 29.86 19.20 6.74
N ASP A 207 29.36 20.43 6.89
CA ASP A 207 28.30 21.04 6.06
C ASP A 207 28.76 21.34 4.61
N ASP A 208 29.95 20.86 4.20
CA ASP A 208 30.51 21.05 2.87
C ASP A 208 30.06 19.98 1.85
N SER A 209 29.38 18.90 2.28
CA SER A 209 29.00 17.82 1.36
C SER A 209 28.01 18.28 0.28
N ASP A 210 27.00 19.06 0.65
CA ASP A 210 25.92 19.45 -0.28
C ASP A 210 26.28 20.68 -1.11
N GLU A 211 27.11 21.59 -0.59
CA GLU A 211 27.71 22.67 -1.39
C GLU A 211 28.73 22.15 -2.41
N SER A 212 29.44 21.05 -2.14
CA SER A 212 30.39 20.46 -3.09
C SER A 212 29.71 19.94 -4.37
N ILE A 213 28.46 19.48 -4.26
CA ILE A 213 27.70 18.90 -5.39
C ILE A 213 27.37 19.95 -6.44
N LEU A 214 27.19 21.22 -6.03
CA LEU A 214 26.92 22.34 -6.94
C LEU A 214 28.20 22.99 -7.49
N ARG A 215 29.36 22.74 -6.86
CA ARG A 215 30.67 23.25 -7.30
C ARG A 215 31.35 22.32 -8.30
N ASP A 216 31.15 21.01 -8.18
CA ASP A 216 31.74 20.01 -9.07
C ASP A 216 31.06 20.02 -10.45
N SER A 217 31.86 19.91 -11.52
CA SER A 217 31.32 19.69 -12.87
C SER A 217 30.59 18.34 -12.94
N LEU A 218 29.50 18.26 -13.73
CA LEU A 218 28.69 17.05 -13.92
C LEU A 218 29.55 15.79 -14.21
N ASP A 219 30.63 15.94 -14.97
CA ASP A 219 31.57 14.86 -15.30
C ASP A 219 32.38 14.38 -14.08
N GLN A 220 32.78 15.29 -13.20
CA GLN A 220 33.51 14.96 -11.97
C GLN A 220 32.58 14.24 -10.98
N LEU A 221 31.34 14.73 -10.86
CA LEU A 221 30.31 14.12 -10.04
C LEU A 221 29.95 12.71 -10.55
N ALA A 222 29.88 12.51 -11.86
CA ALA A 222 29.66 11.21 -12.48
C ALA A 222 30.81 10.23 -12.16
N LYS A 223 32.08 10.68 -12.24
CA LYS A 223 33.26 9.87 -11.86
C LYS A 223 33.25 9.50 -10.38
N LYS A 224 32.98 10.46 -9.48
CA LYS A 224 32.92 10.24 -8.02
C LYS A 224 31.84 9.23 -7.66
N ARG A 225 30.63 9.38 -8.22
CA ARG A 225 29.53 8.42 -8.05
C ARG A 225 29.90 7.04 -8.60
N LYS A 226 30.53 6.96 -9.77
CA LYS A 226 31.00 5.68 -10.33
C LYS A 226 32.02 4.99 -9.41
N GLN A 227 32.94 5.73 -8.80
CA GLN A 227 33.92 5.18 -7.86
C GLN A 227 33.29 4.69 -6.55
N GLN A 228 32.38 5.45 -5.96
CA GLN A 228 31.64 5.03 -4.76
C GLN A 228 30.83 3.74 -5.01
N ARG A 229 30.19 3.66 -6.19
CA ARG A 229 29.46 2.47 -6.64
C ARG A 229 30.37 1.25 -6.76
N ILE A 230 31.53 1.40 -7.39
CA ILE A 230 32.53 0.33 -7.51
C ILE A 230 33.02 -0.14 -6.13
N LYS A 231 33.24 0.79 -5.19
CA LYS A 231 33.66 0.44 -3.81
C LYS A 231 32.60 -0.38 -3.07
N ARG A 232 31.32 -0.07 -3.26
CA ARG A 232 30.22 -0.69 -2.50
C ARG A 232 29.71 -2.00 -3.10
N TYR A 233 29.71 -2.14 -4.43
CA TYR A 233 29.07 -3.27 -5.12
C TYR A 233 30.00 -4.03 -6.08
N GLY A 234 31.26 -3.62 -6.19
CA GLY A 234 32.25 -4.26 -7.04
C GLY A 234 32.33 -3.68 -8.46
N ARG A 235 33.32 -4.15 -9.22
CA ARG A 235 33.56 -3.69 -10.60
C ARG A 235 32.63 -4.43 -11.58
N PRO A 236 32.11 -3.75 -12.61
CA PRO A 236 31.46 -4.42 -13.73
C PRO A 236 32.41 -5.46 -14.35
N MET A 237 31.88 -6.62 -14.69
CA MET A 237 32.66 -7.74 -15.24
C MET A 237 32.05 -8.19 -16.56
N LYS A 238 32.92 -8.57 -17.50
CA LYS A 238 32.55 -9.24 -18.74
C LYS A 238 32.96 -10.70 -18.64
N ILE A 239 31.99 -11.61 -18.80
CA ILE A 239 32.22 -13.05 -18.74
C ILE A 239 32.12 -13.57 -20.17
N PHE A 240 33.20 -14.18 -20.66
CA PHE A 240 33.25 -14.79 -21.99
C PHE A 240 32.80 -16.25 -21.89
N LEU A 241 31.84 -16.64 -22.73
CA LEU A 241 31.26 -17.98 -22.71
C LEU A 241 31.92 -18.95 -23.71
N GLY A 242 32.89 -18.48 -24.51
CA GLY A 242 33.63 -19.30 -25.47
C GLY A 242 32.84 -19.71 -26.73
N ASN A 243 31.62 -19.20 -26.89
CA ASN A 243 30.71 -19.48 -28.00
C ASN A 243 30.37 -18.22 -28.83
N GLY A 244 31.26 -17.24 -28.87
CA GLY A 244 31.03 -15.94 -29.52
C GLY A 244 30.07 -15.00 -28.77
N HIS A 245 29.64 -15.37 -27.55
CA HIS A 245 28.80 -14.54 -26.70
C HIS A 245 29.53 -14.15 -25.40
N HIS A 246 29.22 -12.95 -24.91
CA HIS A 246 29.69 -12.50 -23.61
C HIS A 246 28.57 -11.90 -22.78
N ILE A 247 28.59 -12.16 -21.47
CA ILE A 247 27.67 -11.57 -20.51
C ILE A 247 28.33 -10.31 -19.97
N ARG A 248 27.68 -9.16 -20.13
CA ARG A 248 28.04 -7.92 -19.45
C ARG A 248 27.27 -7.85 -18.14
N TYR A 249 27.98 -7.96 -17.03
CA TYR A 249 27.45 -7.78 -15.69
C TYR A 249 27.84 -6.38 -15.16
N ASP A 250 26.82 -5.60 -14.81
CA ASP A 250 26.97 -4.35 -14.03
C ASP A 250 26.03 -4.48 -12.82
N PRO A 251 26.49 -4.21 -11.59
CA PRO A 251 25.65 -4.33 -10.39
C PRO A 251 24.33 -3.54 -10.40
N TYR A 252 24.16 -2.58 -11.32
CA TYR A 252 22.97 -1.72 -11.39
C TYR A 252 22.19 -1.82 -12.69
N LEU A 253 22.72 -2.53 -13.69
CA LEU A 253 22.01 -2.79 -14.93
C LEU A 253 21.66 -4.27 -14.95
N THR A 254 20.53 -4.58 -15.57
CA THR A 254 20.21 -5.98 -15.84
C THR A 254 21.33 -6.59 -16.69
N PRO A 255 21.83 -7.78 -16.33
CA PRO A 255 22.88 -8.41 -17.11
C PRO A 255 22.38 -8.64 -18.53
N THR A 256 23.18 -8.20 -19.50
CA THR A 256 22.85 -8.29 -20.93
C THR A 256 23.82 -9.24 -21.63
N VAL A 257 23.29 -10.05 -22.54
CA VAL A 257 24.07 -10.93 -23.41
C VAL A 257 24.36 -10.15 -24.68
N ALA A 258 25.64 -9.96 -24.99
CA ALA A 258 26.08 -9.32 -26.22
C ALA A 258 26.90 -10.32 -27.05
N VAL A 259 26.72 -10.24 -28.37
CA VAL A 259 27.48 -11.02 -29.34
C VAL A 259 28.82 -10.31 -29.57
N GLU A 260 29.89 -11.08 -29.68
CA GLU A 260 31.20 -10.56 -30.06
C GLU A 260 31.14 -10.18 -31.55
N GLU A 261 31.11 -8.88 -31.83
CA GLU A 261 31.34 -8.41 -33.20
C GLU A 261 32.82 -8.56 -33.49
N ASP A 262 33.17 -9.49 -34.39
CA ASP A 262 34.52 -9.64 -34.93
C ASP A 262 34.88 -8.34 -35.67
N SER A 263 35.52 -7.41 -34.96
CA SER A 263 36.11 -6.22 -35.55
C SER A 263 37.27 -6.63 -36.45
N SER A 264 37.02 -6.66 -37.76
CA SER A 264 38.03 -6.72 -38.83
C SER A 264 38.76 -5.38 -38.98
#